data_AF-A0A2S4Z2E9-F1
#
_entry.id   AF-A0A2S4Z2E9-F1
#
_cell.length_a   1.000
_cell.length_b   1.000
_cell.length_c   1.000
_cell.angle_alpha   90.00
_cell.angle_beta   90.00
_cell.angle_gamma   90.00
#
_symmetry.space_group_name_H-M   'P 1'
#
loop_
_entity.id
_entity.type
_entity.pdbx_description
1 polymer ?
#
loop_
_entity_poly.entity_id
_entity_poly.type
_entity_poly.pdbx_seq_one_letter_code
_entity_poly.pdbx_strand_id
1 'polypeptide(L)'
;MSDLDRILRAVLAPLGGLVEIGAVQAAGDDVRLADVSVGEFLAARRHDLDSVLGGVRSLLQAGDHLAAVADQLGYFREHEVTGASLLLWSGGIAGVPDDPELLGEPGLVRRMCRIGADLQLTAFLHELVTAAITVGEGGERVVGALRGAARLVGGEPAHVHRMWRVAHLARILEPRSDAPGWGRAAYRACDLVLEGLLQGDSPPRV
;
A
#
# COMPACT_ATOMS: atom_id res chain seq x y z
N MET A 1 -12.48 17.68 -10.97
CA MET A 1 -11.64 16.95 -10.00
C MET A 1 -10.35 17.74 -9.84
N SER A 2 -9.97 18.12 -8.61
CA SER A 2 -8.72 18.86 -8.38
C SER A 2 -7.51 17.92 -8.50
N ASP A 3 -6.31 18.47 -8.75
CA ASP A 3 -5.08 17.67 -8.74
C ASP A 3 -4.83 17.00 -7.39
N LEU A 4 -5.18 17.68 -6.29
CA LEU A 4 -5.11 17.10 -4.96
C LEU A 4 -6.06 15.91 -4.80
N ASP A 5 -7.31 16.00 -5.27
CA ASP A 5 -8.28 14.89 -5.21
C ASP A 5 -7.75 13.68 -6.01
N ARG A 6 -7.17 13.91 -7.19
CA ARG A 6 -6.55 12.86 -8.00
C ARG A 6 -5.38 12.18 -7.25
N ILE A 7 -4.48 12.95 -6.66
CA ILE A 7 -3.33 12.42 -5.90
C ILE A 7 -3.80 11.65 -4.67
N LEU A 8 -4.77 12.19 -3.93
CA LEU A 8 -5.32 11.52 -2.74
C LEU A 8 -5.96 10.19 -3.10
N ARG A 9 -6.76 10.13 -4.18
CA ARG A 9 -7.32 8.86 -4.65
C ARG A 9 -6.24 7.86 -5.05
N ALA A 10 -5.18 8.30 -5.72
CA ALA A 10 -4.08 7.42 -6.11
C ALA A 10 -3.35 6.86 -4.87
N VAL A 11 -3.03 7.71 -3.90
CA VAL A 11 -2.36 7.29 -2.65
C VAL A 11 -3.26 6.39 -1.79
N LEU A 12 -4.56 6.66 -1.72
CA LEU A 12 -5.49 5.89 -0.89
C LEU A 12 -5.94 4.58 -1.55
N ALA A 13 -5.89 4.46 -2.88
CA ALA A 13 -6.40 3.29 -3.58
C ALA A 13 -5.75 1.95 -3.13
N PRO A 14 -4.41 1.85 -3.01
CA PRO A 14 -3.78 0.60 -2.54
C PRO A 14 -4.15 0.25 -1.10
N LEU A 15 -4.53 1.23 -0.28
CA LEU A 15 -4.91 0.98 1.12
C LEU A 15 -6.19 0.15 1.23
N GLY A 16 -7.07 0.17 0.22
CA GLY A 16 -8.25 -0.70 0.17
C GLY A 16 -7.86 -2.17 0.21
N GLY A 17 -6.95 -2.58 -0.67
CA GLY A 17 -6.43 -3.94 -0.67
C GLY A 17 -5.67 -4.29 0.60
N LEU A 18 -4.89 -3.36 1.17
CA LEU A 18 -4.18 -3.62 2.44
C LEU A 18 -5.14 -3.84 3.63
N VAL A 19 -6.27 -3.13 3.66
CA VAL A 19 -7.29 -3.30 4.70
C VAL A 19 -7.97 -4.67 4.56
N GLU A 20 -8.44 -5.02 3.36
CA GLU A 20 -9.08 -6.32 3.15
C GLU A 20 -8.13 -7.49 3.44
N ILE A 21 -6.89 -7.41 2.92
CA ILE A 21 -5.87 -8.44 3.11
C ILE A 21 -5.49 -8.55 4.59
N GLY A 22 -5.32 -7.41 5.27
CA GLY A 22 -5.00 -7.39 6.70
C GLY A 22 -6.12 -7.99 7.54
N ALA A 23 -7.38 -7.72 7.21
CA ALA A 23 -8.54 -8.31 7.87
C ALA A 23 -8.56 -9.84 7.72
N VAL A 24 -8.35 -10.35 6.51
CA VAL A 24 -8.28 -11.81 6.26
C VAL A 24 -7.13 -12.45 7.02
N GLN A 25 -5.93 -11.84 7.00
CA GLN A 25 -4.77 -12.36 7.71
C GLN A 25 -4.96 -12.35 9.24
N ALA A 26 -5.64 -11.34 9.78
CA ALA A 26 -5.93 -11.23 11.20
C ALA A 26 -6.98 -12.24 11.67
N ALA A 27 -7.95 -12.58 10.82
CA ALA A 27 -8.97 -13.59 11.11
C ALA A 27 -8.37 -15.00 11.22
N GLY A 28 -7.30 -15.28 10.45
CA GLY A 28 -6.57 -16.53 10.48
C GLY A 28 -6.97 -17.52 9.39
N ASP A 29 -6.17 -18.59 9.25
CA ASP A 29 -6.18 -19.46 8.08
C ASP A 29 -7.40 -20.39 7.93
N ASP A 30 -8.17 -20.58 9.02
CA ASP A 30 -9.32 -21.48 9.10
C ASP A 30 -10.67 -20.73 9.00
N VAL A 31 -10.65 -19.41 8.85
CA VAL A 31 -11.85 -18.57 8.79
C VAL A 31 -12.35 -18.45 7.35
N ARG A 32 -13.67 -18.59 7.15
CA ARG A 32 -14.29 -18.35 5.85
C ARG A 32 -14.34 -16.85 5.57
N LEU A 33 -14.18 -16.45 4.32
CA LEU A 33 -14.22 -15.02 3.95
C LEU A 33 -15.49 -14.30 4.43
N ALA A 34 -16.65 -14.98 4.40
CA ALA A 34 -17.92 -14.43 4.86
C ALA A 34 -17.94 -14.09 6.37
N ASP A 35 -17.03 -14.67 7.15
CA ASP A 35 -16.92 -14.46 8.59
C ASP A 35 -15.84 -13.40 8.94
N VAL A 36 -15.13 -12.86 7.94
CA VAL A 36 -14.11 -11.82 8.13
C VAL A 36 -14.81 -10.47 8.34
N SER A 37 -14.52 -9.80 9.47
CA SER A 37 -14.97 -8.43 9.73
C SER A 37 -13.85 -7.42 9.49
N VAL A 38 -14.08 -6.51 8.54
CA VAL A 38 -13.19 -5.37 8.31
C VAL A 38 -13.28 -4.36 9.45
N GLY A 39 -14.47 -4.13 10.01
CA GLY A 39 -14.70 -3.21 11.12
C GLY A 39 -13.96 -3.62 12.39
N GLU A 40 -13.98 -4.91 12.75
CA GLU A 40 -13.22 -5.43 13.90
C GLU A 40 -11.71 -5.28 13.68
N PHE A 41 -11.23 -5.61 12.47
CA PHE A 41 -9.83 -5.41 12.09
C PHE A 41 -9.41 -3.94 12.20
N LEU A 42 -10.18 -3.01 11.63
CA LEU A 42 -9.91 -1.57 11.68
C LEU A 42 -9.96 -1.03 13.11
N ALA A 43 -10.88 -1.52 13.95
CA ALA A 43 -10.94 -1.15 15.35
C ALA A 43 -9.67 -1.60 16.11
N ALA A 44 -9.20 -2.82 15.87
CA ALA A 44 -7.98 -3.36 16.46
C ALA A 44 -6.70 -2.68 15.93
N ARG A 45 -6.71 -2.21 14.68
CA ARG A 45 -5.58 -1.54 14.00
C ARG A 45 -5.71 -0.02 13.91
N ARG A 46 -6.59 0.58 14.70
CA ARG A 46 -6.88 2.03 14.65
C ARG A 46 -5.61 2.88 14.70
N HIS A 47 -4.69 2.56 15.62
CA HIS A 47 -3.44 3.30 15.75
C HIS A 47 -2.56 3.23 14.50
N ASP A 48 -2.46 2.06 13.87
CA ASP A 48 -1.68 1.87 12.65
C ASP A 48 -2.32 2.64 11.48
N LEU A 49 -3.65 2.57 11.34
CA LEU A 49 -4.38 3.31 10.33
C LEU A 49 -4.26 4.83 10.51
N ASP A 50 -4.41 5.32 11.74
CA ASP A 50 -4.25 6.75 12.07
C ASP A 50 -2.84 7.23 11.76
N SER A 51 -1.83 6.39 11.99
CA SER A 51 -0.44 6.68 11.63
C SER A 51 -0.25 6.81 10.12
N VAL A 52 -0.84 5.91 9.32
CA VAL A 52 -0.81 5.98 7.84
C VAL A 52 -1.50 7.25 7.34
N LEU A 53 -2.75 7.47 7.75
CA LEU A 53 -3.54 8.61 7.29
C LEU A 53 -2.97 9.94 7.78
N GLY A 54 -2.42 9.98 8.99
CA GLY A 54 -1.70 11.14 9.52
C GLY A 54 -0.45 11.46 8.68
N GLY A 55 0.30 10.44 8.28
CA GLY A 55 1.44 10.58 7.37
C GLY A 55 1.04 11.17 6.01
N VAL A 56 0.01 10.62 5.38
CA VAL A 56 -0.53 11.11 4.10
C VAL A 56 -1.06 12.55 4.24
N ARG A 57 -1.83 12.84 5.29
CA ARG A 57 -2.36 14.18 5.57
C ARG A 57 -1.25 15.22 5.69
N SER A 58 -0.19 14.85 6.41
CA SER A 58 0.95 15.73 6.66
C SER A 58 1.79 15.93 5.40
N LEU A 59 1.98 14.89 4.58
CA LEU A 59 2.70 14.96 3.32
C LEU A 59 2.00 15.86 2.30
N LEU A 60 0.69 15.71 2.13
CA LEU A 60 -0.09 16.40 1.10
C LEU A 60 -0.72 17.71 1.58
N GLN A 61 -0.54 18.09 2.85
CA GLN A 61 -1.21 19.22 3.49
C GLN A 61 -2.74 19.19 3.26
N ALA A 62 -3.32 17.99 3.23
CA ALA A 62 -4.66 17.75 2.70
C ALA A 62 -5.80 18.13 3.67
N GLY A 63 -5.50 18.47 4.92
CA GLY A 63 -6.49 18.84 5.94
C GLY A 63 -7.65 17.84 6.03
N ASP A 64 -8.88 18.36 6.05
CA ASP A 64 -10.12 17.57 6.09
C ASP A 64 -10.48 16.93 4.74
N HIS A 65 -9.87 17.38 3.64
CA HIS A 65 -10.14 16.84 2.31
C HIS A 65 -9.74 15.36 2.20
N LEU A 66 -8.68 14.94 2.92
CA LEU A 66 -8.30 13.53 3.02
C LEU A 66 -9.46 12.68 3.55
N ALA A 67 -10.16 13.14 4.60
CA ALA A 67 -11.27 12.40 5.20
C ALA A 67 -12.43 12.27 4.21
N ALA A 68 -12.77 13.36 3.50
CA ALA A 68 -13.81 13.33 2.48
C ALA A 68 -13.53 12.34 1.34
N VAL A 69 -12.28 12.26 0.86
CA VAL A 69 -11.89 11.27 -0.17
C VAL A 69 -11.89 9.85 0.40
N ALA A 70 -11.39 9.65 1.62
CA ALA A 70 -11.39 8.36 2.30
C ALA A 70 -12.81 7.82 2.50
N ASP A 71 -13.75 8.66 2.92
CA ASP A 71 -15.17 8.30 3.09
C ASP A 71 -15.83 7.92 1.77
N GLN A 72 -15.51 8.65 0.69
CA GLN A 72 -16.03 8.35 -0.65
C GLN A 72 -15.50 7.02 -1.21
N LEU A 73 -14.25 6.67 -0.93
CA LEU A 73 -13.67 5.39 -1.33
C LEU A 73 -14.25 4.23 -0.50
N GLY A 74 -14.60 4.48 0.76
CA GLY A 74 -15.35 3.54 1.59
C GLY A 74 -14.55 2.33 2.09
N TYR A 75 -13.23 2.31 1.91
CA TYR A 75 -12.35 1.21 2.36
C TYR A 75 -12.18 1.14 3.88
N PHE A 76 -12.41 2.24 4.60
CA PHE A 76 -12.14 2.35 6.05
C PHE A 76 -13.40 2.20 6.92
N ARG A 77 -14.37 1.43 6.43
CA ARG A 77 -15.60 1.07 7.14
C ARG A 77 -15.91 -0.41 6.89
N GLU A 78 -16.84 -0.97 7.64
CA GLU A 78 -17.30 -2.34 7.43
C GLU A 78 -17.77 -2.54 5.98
N HIS A 79 -17.29 -3.61 5.36
CA HIS A 79 -17.70 -4.08 4.04
C HIS A 79 -17.31 -5.55 3.88
N GLU A 80 -18.01 -6.24 2.99
CA GLU A 80 -17.73 -7.65 2.68
C GLU A 80 -16.39 -7.79 1.95
N VAL A 81 -15.57 -8.74 2.39
CA VAL A 81 -14.36 -9.18 1.67
C VAL A 81 -14.71 -10.38 0.82
N THR A 82 -14.43 -10.32 -0.48
CA THR A 82 -14.80 -11.38 -1.42
C THR A 82 -13.56 -11.99 -2.06
N GLY A 83 -13.66 -13.24 -2.53
CA GLY A 83 -12.58 -13.84 -3.32
C GLY A 83 -12.26 -13.03 -4.59
N ALA A 84 -13.26 -12.38 -5.18
CA ALA A 84 -13.09 -11.51 -6.36
C ALA A 84 -12.32 -10.23 -6.04
N SER A 85 -12.55 -9.59 -4.89
CA SER A 85 -11.78 -8.41 -4.47
C SER A 85 -10.33 -8.79 -4.17
N LEU A 86 -10.08 -9.93 -3.51
CA LEU A 86 -8.71 -10.44 -3.29
C LEU A 86 -7.99 -10.80 -4.61
N LEU A 87 -8.71 -11.31 -5.61
CA LEU A 87 -8.18 -11.55 -6.94
C LEU A 87 -7.76 -10.23 -7.62
N LEU A 88 -8.60 -9.20 -7.51
CA LEU A 88 -8.30 -7.85 -8.00
C LEU A 88 -7.04 -7.30 -7.31
N TRP A 89 -6.98 -7.35 -5.98
CA TRP A 89 -5.85 -6.83 -5.20
C TRP A 89 -4.54 -7.60 -5.45
N SER A 90 -4.62 -8.88 -5.80
CA SER A 90 -3.47 -9.68 -6.22
C SER A 90 -3.10 -9.53 -7.70
N GLY A 91 -3.76 -8.63 -8.44
CA GLY A 91 -3.49 -8.36 -9.84
C GLY A 91 -3.74 -9.57 -10.76
N GLY A 92 -4.58 -10.52 -10.32
CA GLY A 92 -4.83 -11.75 -11.06
C GLY A 92 -3.65 -12.73 -11.11
N ILE A 93 -2.52 -12.47 -10.43
CA ILE A 93 -1.32 -13.33 -10.47
C ILE A 93 -1.61 -14.72 -9.88
N ALA A 94 -2.58 -14.80 -8.98
CA ALA A 94 -3.02 -16.07 -8.43
C ALA A 94 -3.68 -16.99 -9.49
N GLY A 95 -4.07 -16.43 -10.64
CA GLY A 95 -4.85 -17.10 -11.67
C GLY A 95 -6.35 -16.99 -11.38
N VAL A 96 -7.15 -16.92 -12.44
CA VAL A 96 -8.62 -17.01 -12.34
C VAL A 96 -9.00 -18.48 -12.47
N PRO A 97 -9.64 -19.09 -11.46
CA PRO A 97 -10.10 -20.46 -11.57
C PRO A 97 -11.26 -20.56 -12.58
N ASP A 98 -11.39 -21.72 -13.23
CA ASP A 98 -12.51 -22.00 -14.14
C ASP A 98 -13.87 -21.99 -13.40
N ASP A 99 -13.85 -22.39 -12.12
CA ASP A 99 -15.00 -22.29 -11.20
C ASP A 99 -14.79 -21.12 -10.23
N PRO A 100 -15.61 -20.05 -10.31
CA PRO A 100 -15.52 -18.90 -9.42
C PRO A 100 -15.70 -19.22 -7.93
N GLU A 101 -16.39 -20.30 -7.56
CA GLU A 101 -16.56 -20.69 -6.15
C GLU A 101 -15.21 -21.02 -5.49
N LEU A 102 -14.23 -21.46 -6.28
CA LEU A 102 -12.89 -21.77 -5.80
C LEU A 102 -12.10 -20.52 -5.34
N LEU A 103 -12.55 -19.30 -5.64
CA LEU A 103 -11.92 -18.07 -5.14
C LEU A 103 -11.97 -17.95 -3.61
N GLY A 104 -12.91 -18.65 -2.95
CA GLY A 104 -12.99 -18.72 -1.50
C GLY A 104 -12.10 -19.80 -0.86
N GLU A 105 -11.42 -20.63 -1.66
CA GLU A 105 -10.62 -21.74 -1.13
C GLU A 105 -9.44 -21.21 -0.29
N PRO A 106 -9.24 -21.72 0.94
CA PRO A 106 -8.24 -21.16 1.87
C PRO A 106 -6.82 -21.09 1.29
N GLY A 107 -6.42 -22.09 0.51
CA GLY A 107 -5.12 -22.11 -0.15
C GLY A 107 -4.95 -20.99 -1.18
N LEU A 108 -5.99 -20.73 -1.96
CA LEU A 108 -5.99 -19.67 -2.98
C LEU A 108 -6.08 -18.29 -2.32
N VAL A 109 -6.95 -18.13 -1.32
CA VAL A 109 -7.06 -16.91 -0.50
C VAL A 109 -5.72 -16.54 0.11
N ARG A 110 -5.03 -17.46 0.79
CA ARG A 110 -3.68 -17.20 1.35
C ARG A 110 -2.68 -16.76 0.28
N ARG A 111 -2.72 -17.38 -0.90
CA ARG A 111 -1.84 -17.02 -2.01
C ARG A 111 -2.16 -15.61 -2.54
N MET A 112 -3.44 -15.28 -2.73
CA MET A 112 -3.89 -13.95 -3.14
C MET A 112 -3.50 -12.89 -2.11
N CYS A 113 -3.71 -13.14 -0.82
CA CYS A 113 -3.34 -12.21 0.24
C CYS A 113 -1.83 -11.93 0.28
N ARG A 114 -0.97 -12.95 0.12
CA ARG A 114 0.49 -12.72 0.06
C ARG A 114 0.89 -11.87 -1.15
N ILE A 115 0.44 -12.25 -2.34
CA ILE A 115 0.77 -11.52 -3.57
C ILE A 115 0.19 -10.10 -3.53
N GLY A 116 -1.05 -9.97 -3.06
CA GLY A 116 -1.73 -8.70 -2.91
C GLY A 116 -1.02 -7.78 -1.91
N ALA A 117 -0.58 -8.28 -0.76
CA ALA A 117 0.16 -7.46 0.21
C ALA A 117 1.42 -6.84 -0.43
N ASP A 118 2.21 -7.66 -1.13
CA ASP A 118 3.42 -7.22 -1.82
C ASP A 118 3.12 -6.16 -2.91
N LEU A 119 2.10 -6.42 -3.74
CA LEU A 119 1.69 -5.50 -4.81
C LEU A 119 1.14 -4.18 -4.26
N GLN A 120 0.23 -4.25 -3.29
CA GLN A 120 -0.44 -3.07 -2.75
C GLN A 120 0.51 -2.21 -1.90
N LEU A 121 1.42 -2.81 -1.12
CA LEU A 121 2.46 -2.06 -0.42
C LEU A 121 3.43 -1.38 -1.41
N THR A 122 3.81 -2.08 -2.48
CA THR A 122 4.70 -1.54 -3.50
C THR A 122 4.05 -0.39 -4.28
N ALA A 123 2.77 -0.54 -4.64
CA ALA A 123 1.97 0.50 -5.27
C ALA A 123 1.79 1.71 -4.33
N PHE A 124 1.48 1.47 -3.05
CA PHE A 124 1.35 2.51 -2.05
C PHE A 124 2.64 3.33 -1.91
N LEU A 125 3.80 2.66 -1.83
CA LEU A 125 5.09 3.34 -1.82
C LEU A 125 5.31 4.17 -3.08
N HIS A 126 4.96 3.65 -4.26
CA HIS A 126 5.09 4.39 -5.50
C HIS A 126 4.26 5.68 -5.51
N GLU A 127 3.01 5.61 -5.07
CA GLU A 127 2.13 6.78 -5.00
C GLU A 127 2.59 7.78 -3.95
N LEU A 128 3.08 7.32 -2.78
CA LEU A 128 3.68 8.21 -1.77
C LEU A 128 4.91 8.94 -2.28
N VAL A 129 5.82 8.26 -2.98
CA VAL A 129 7.02 8.89 -3.55
C VAL A 129 6.63 9.89 -4.63
N THR A 130 5.70 9.53 -5.50
CA THR A 130 5.21 10.41 -6.57
C THR A 130 4.53 11.65 -5.99
N ALA A 131 3.71 11.48 -4.95
CA ALA A 131 3.12 12.57 -4.18
C ALA A 131 4.19 13.47 -3.56
N ALA A 132 5.17 12.90 -2.85
CA ALA A 132 6.26 13.65 -2.21
C ALA A 132 7.05 14.50 -3.22
N ILE A 133 7.42 13.91 -4.36
CA ILE A 133 8.10 14.64 -5.44
C ILE A 133 7.24 15.77 -5.98
N THR A 134 5.93 15.55 -6.14
CA THR A 134 5.00 16.55 -6.66
C THR A 134 4.89 17.76 -5.74
N VAL A 135 4.93 17.55 -4.42
CA VAL A 135 4.85 18.62 -3.43
C VAL A 135 6.21 19.15 -2.97
N GLY A 136 7.31 18.64 -3.54
CA GLY A 136 8.67 19.06 -3.21
C GLY A 136 9.17 18.60 -1.83
N GLU A 137 8.59 17.53 -1.28
CA GLU A 137 8.91 16.99 0.04
C GLU A 137 9.89 15.81 -0.02
N GLY A 138 10.62 15.60 1.09
CA GLY A 138 11.62 14.53 1.25
C GLY A 138 11.04 13.17 1.68
N GLY A 139 11.86 12.11 1.57
CA GLY A 139 11.47 10.72 1.82
C GLY A 139 11.12 10.35 3.27
N GLU A 140 11.42 11.19 4.27
CA GLU A 140 11.14 10.89 5.69
C GLU A 140 9.65 10.65 5.97
N ARG A 141 8.77 11.51 5.45
CA ARG A 141 7.31 11.38 5.63
C ARG A 141 6.76 10.15 4.90
N VAL A 142 7.40 9.75 3.80
CA VAL A 142 7.06 8.52 3.06
C VAL A 142 7.31 7.28 3.93
N VAL A 143 8.45 7.22 4.63
CA VAL A 143 8.80 6.08 5.50
C VAL A 143 7.80 5.89 6.63
N GLY A 144 7.36 6.98 7.26
CA GLY A 144 6.37 6.92 8.34
C GLY A 144 5.06 6.26 7.89
N ALA A 145 4.50 6.74 6.77
CA ALA A 145 3.27 6.17 6.19
C ALA A 145 3.47 4.72 5.73
N LEU A 146 4.59 4.41 5.09
CA LEU A 146 4.92 3.05 4.66
C LEU A 146 5.01 2.07 5.86
N ARG A 147 5.68 2.44 6.94
CA ARG A 147 5.79 1.61 8.15
C ARG A 147 4.42 1.30 8.76
N GLY A 148 3.50 2.29 8.78
CA GLY A 148 2.12 2.07 9.22
C GLY A 148 1.39 1.08 8.32
N ALA A 149 1.48 1.25 7.00
CA ALA A 149 0.81 0.39 6.03
C ALA A 149 1.35 -1.05 6.09
N ALA A 150 2.67 -1.20 6.26
CA ALA A 150 3.30 -2.51 6.42
C ALA A 150 2.78 -3.25 7.66
N ARG A 151 2.54 -2.56 8.78
CA ARG A 151 1.98 -3.17 10.00
C ARG A 151 0.55 -3.69 9.83
N LEU A 152 -0.24 -3.13 8.92
CA LEU A 152 -1.61 -3.60 8.64
C LEU A 152 -1.62 -5.04 8.08
N VAL A 153 -0.58 -5.43 7.34
CA VAL A 153 -0.49 -6.72 6.64
C VAL A 153 0.76 -7.55 7.02
N GLY A 154 1.47 -7.16 8.08
CA GLY A 154 2.70 -7.83 8.52
C GLY A 154 3.88 -7.76 7.54
N GLY A 155 3.94 -6.72 6.70
CA GLY A 155 5.02 -6.51 5.72
C GLY A 155 6.31 -5.93 6.32
N GLU A 156 7.44 -6.10 5.61
CA GLU A 156 8.73 -5.48 5.95
C GLU A 156 8.98 -4.25 5.05
N PRO A 157 9.07 -3.02 5.59
CA PRO A 157 9.30 -1.81 4.79
C PRO A 157 10.54 -1.86 3.88
N ALA A 158 11.63 -2.47 4.33
CA ALA A 158 12.83 -2.61 3.49
C ALA A 158 12.62 -3.60 2.34
N HIS A 159 11.79 -4.65 2.52
CA HIS A 159 11.37 -5.51 1.43
C HIS A 159 10.54 -4.75 0.40
N VAL A 160 9.57 -3.95 0.85
CA VAL A 160 8.74 -3.13 -0.04
C VAL A 160 9.60 -2.14 -0.84
N HIS A 161 10.59 -1.51 -0.21
CA HIS A 161 11.52 -0.62 -0.90
C HIS A 161 12.34 -1.35 -1.98
N ARG A 162 12.85 -2.56 -1.69
CA ARG A 162 13.53 -3.40 -2.68
C ARG A 162 12.61 -3.74 -3.86
N MET A 163 11.35 -4.12 -3.59
CA MET A 163 10.37 -4.40 -4.63
C MET A 163 10.04 -3.17 -5.48
N TRP A 164 9.84 -2.02 -4.84
CA TRP A 164 9.57 -0.77 -5.52
C TRP A 164 10.68 -0.35 -6.48
N ARG A 165 11.95 -0.57 -6.10
CA ARG A 165 13.09 -0.33 -7.00
C ARG A 165 12.97 -1.13 -8.30
N VAL A 166 12.60 -2.40 -8.19
CA VAL A 166 12.47 -3.31 -9.34
C VAL A 166 11.23 -3.01 -10.16
N ALA A 167 10.08 -2.82 -9.50
CA ALA A 167 8.78 -2.66 -10.16
C ALA A 167 8.60 -1.27 -10.81
N HIS A 168 9.14 -0.21 -10.20
CA HIS A 168 8.91 1.16 -10.64
C HIS A 168 10.20 1.91 -10.98
N LEU A 169 11.16 1.98 -10.04
CA LEU A 169 12.29 2.89 -10.18
C LEU A 169 13.15 2.58 -11.41
N ALA A 170 13.43 1.30 -11.69
CA ALA A 170 14.24 0.90 -12.84
C ALA A 170 13.69 1.46 -14.16
N ARG A 171 12.37 1.34 -14.38
CA ARG A 171 11.68 1.85 -15.58
C ARG A 171 11.62 3.38 -15.63
N ILE A 172 11.60 4.05 -14.49
CA ILE A 172 11.63 5.53 -14.44
C ILE A 172 13.02 6.06 -14.79
N LEU A 173 14.07 5.34 -14.40
CA LEU A 173 15.46 5.78 -14.58
C LEU A 173 16.08 5.31 -15.89
N GLU A 174 15.44 4.41 -16.63
CA GLU A 174 15.99 3.91 -17.89
C GLU A 174 16.15 5.04 -18.93
N PRO A 175 17.16 4.96 -19.82
CA PRO A 175 17.43 6.02 -20.79
C PRO A 175 16.25 6.38 -21.70
N ARG A 176 15.37 5.41 -21.98
CA ARG A 176 14.21 5.54 -22.86
C ARG A 176 12.95 6.02 -22.13
N SER A 177 13.02 6.24 -20.82
CA SER A 177 11.89 6.75 -20.05
C SER A 177 11.52 8.17 -20.46
N ASP A 178 10.23 8.42 -20.63
CA ASP A 178 9.67 9.76 -20.89
C ASP A 178 9.72 10.67 -19.65
N ALA A 179 10.18 10.16 -18.50
CA ALA A 179 10.33 10.94 -17.29
C ALA A 179 11.35 12.09 -17.51
N PRO A 180 10.97 13.35 -17.18
CA PRO A 180 11.87 14.49 -17.36
C PRO A 180 13.11 14.36 -16.46
N GLY A 181 14.20 15.01 -16.85
CA GLY A 181 15.49 14.93 -16.13
C GLY A 181 15.37 15.29 -14.64
N TRP A 182 14.59 16.32 -14.31
CA TRP A 182 14.32 16.72 -12.93
C TRP A 182 13.54 15.64 -12.16
N GLY A 183 12.57 14.98 -12.80
CA GLY A 183 11.77 13.92 -12.18
C GLY A 183 12.65 12.71 -11.86
N ARG A 184 13.50 12.27 -12.80
CA ARG A 184 14.47 11.20 -12.54
C ARG A 184 15.44 11.54 -11.42
N ALA A 185 15.91 12.78 -11.33
CA ALA A 185 16.75 13.24 -10.23
C ALA A 185 16.02 13.18 -8.88
N ALA A 186 14.75 13.63 -8.84
CA ALA A 186 13.93 13.58 -7.64
C ALA A 186 13.68 12.14 -7.15
N TYR A 187 13.36 11.21 -8.06
CA TYR A 187 13.21 9.79 -7.70
C TYR A 187 14.50 9.18 -7.13
N ARG A 188 15.68 9.52 -7.67
CA ARG A 188 16.97 9.10 -7.10
C ARG A 188 17.21 9.68 -5.70
N ALA A 189 16.88 10.95 -5.50
CA ALA A 189 17.03 11.58 -4.19
C ALA A 189 16.12 10.93 -3.15
N CYS A 190 14.85 10.66 -3.49
CA CYS A 190 13.93 9.92 -2.63
C CYS A 190 14.47 8.51 -2.33
N ASP A 191 14.97 7.80 -3.33
CA ASP A 191 15.54 6.45 -3.14
C ASP A 191 16.67 6.42 -2.11
N LEU A 192 17.62 7.37 -2.19
CA LEU A 192 18.72 7.49 -1.24
C LEU A 192 18.25 7.75 0.19
N VAL A 193 17.23 8.59 0.36
CA VAL A 193 16.64 8.87 1.68
C VAL A 193 15.94 7.62 2.23
N LEU A 194 15.13 6.94 1.41
CA LEU A 194 14.46 5.70 1.80
C LEU A 194 15.48 4.63 2.20
N GLU A 195 16.57 4.47 1.44
CA GLU A 195 17.64 3.54 1.74
C GLU A 195 18.26 3.79 3.12
N GLY A 196 18.67 5.03 3.40
CA GLY A 196 19.29 5.38 4.67
C GLY A 196 18.36 5.12 5.87
N LEU A 197 17.08 5.46 5.73
CA LEU A 197 16.09 5.34 6.82
C LEU A 197 15.59 3.91 7.04
N LEU A 198 15.56 3.08 5.99
CA LEU A 198 15.05 1.70 6.07
C LEU A 198 16.14 0.67 6.32
N GLN A 199 17.40 0.97 5.97
CA GLN A 199 18.54 0.10 6.28
C GLN A 199 19.24 0.45 7.61
N GLY A 200 19.03 1.66 8.13
CA GLY A 200 19.57 2.12 9.41
C GLY A 200 19.05 1.42 10.67
N ASP A 201 18.06 0.53 10.54
CA ASP A 201 17.47 -0.26 11.66
C ASP A 201 18.05 -1.68 11.80
N SER A 202 19.06 -2.07 11.01
CA SER A 202 19.78 -3.34 11.23
C SER A 202 20.93 -3.14 12.23
N PRO A 203 20.97 -3.81 13.40
CA PRO A 203 22.21 -3.87 14.17
C PRO A 203 23.30 -4.51 13.29
N PRO A 204 24.57 -4.09 13.43
CA PRO A 204 25.65 -4.70 12.68
C PRO A 204 25.65 -6.21 12.97
N ARG A 205 25.57 -7.02 11.91
CA ARG A 205 25.81 -8.45 12.02
C ARG A 205 27.27 -8.63 12.44
N VAL A 206 27.48 -9.00 13.70
CA VAL A 206 28.75 -9.51 14.23
C VAL A 206 28.80 -11.01 13.96
#